data_AF-A0A067N385-F1
#
_entry.id   AF-A0A067N385-F1
#
_cell.length_a   1.000
_cell.length_b   1.000
_cell.length_c   1.000
_cell.angle_alpha   90.00
_cell.angle_beta   90.00
_cell.angle_gamma   90.00
#
_symmetry.space_group_name_H-M   'P 1'
#
loop_
_entity.id
_entity.type
_entity.pdbx_description
1 polymer ?
#
loop_
_entity_poly.entity_id
_entity_poly.type
_entity_poly.pdbx_seq_one_letter_code
_entity_poly.pdbx_strand_id
1 'polypeptide(L)'
;MRPSSRRAIATPGRQASYKYWNRATFIEGGLIFTFVAQHATMDFIGQGHFIRLFDKAAKKKFTVEELTAGNVARHEIAPLLDDPYEPGAEVARQIIAARPTPDTASTIILGSLRVRIHRARGSQIPRHESPQTTNDALTPFVWRSSALARLLRLSPTTTLTFGRAIDPRSYLDLPPPPAPASCRI
;
A
#
# COMPACT_ATOMS: atom_id res chain seq x y z
N MET A 1 8.48 -43.15 -7.78
CA MET A 1 7.62 -42.46 -6.80
C MET A 1 7.24 -41.10 -7.38
N ARG A 2 6.01 -40.92 -7.88
CA ARG A 2 5.55 -39.66 -8.49
C ARG A 2 5.08 -38.70 -7.39
N PRO A 3 5.45 -37.40 -7.40
CA PRO A 3 4.88 -36.45 -6.47
C PRO A 3 3.42 -36.18 -6.85
N SER A 4 2.52 -36.47 -5.91
CA SER A 4 1.09 -36.16 -5.96
C SER A 4 0.90 -34.64 -6.03
N SER A 5 0.49 -34.12 -7.18
CA SER A 5 -0.06 -32.77 -7.26
C SER A 5 -1.48 -32.81 -6.69
N ARG A 6 -1.66 -32.30 -5.47
CA ARG A 6 -3.00 -32.03 -4.94
C ARG A 6 -3.58 -30.87 -5.73
N ARG A 7 -4.33 -31.18 -6.79
CA ARG A 7 -5.22 -30.24 -7.46
C ARG A 7 -6.30 -29.88 -6.44
N ALA A 8 -6.37 -28.62 -6.02
CA ALA A 8 -7.52 -28.14 -5.26
C ALA A 8 -8.77 -28.38 -6.13
N ILE A 9 -9.66 -29.26 -5.67
CA ILE A 9 -10.95 -29.50 -6.31
C ILE A 9 -11.76 -28.23 -6.07
N ALA A 10 -11.79 -27.34 -7.06
CA ALA A 10 -12.70 -26.21 -7.05
C ALA A 10 -14.11 -26.76 -7.27
N THR A 11 -14.99 -26.61 -6.27
CA THR A 11 -16.42 -26.86 -6.44
C THR A 11 -16.97 -25.93 -7.52
N PRO A 12 -17.64 -26.42 -8.57
CA PRO A 12 -18.22 -25.57 -9.61
C PRO A 12 -19.20 -24.58 -8.97
N GLY A 13 -19.01 -23.28 -9.22
CA GLY A 13 -19.90 -22.21 -8.75
C GLY A 13 -19.46 -21.44 -7.50
N ARG A 14 -18.41 -21.87 -6.79
CA ARG A 14 -17.83 -21.08 -5.69
C ARG A 14 -16.44 -20.60 -6.09
N GLN A 15 -16.34 -19.33 -6.52
CA GLN A 15 -15.05 -18.71 -6.79
C GLN A 15 -14.25 -18.68 -5.49
N ALA A 16 -13.23 -19.53 -5.38
CA ALA A 16 -12.32 -19.49 -4.25
C ALA A 16 -11.67 -18.10 -4.22
N SER A 17 -11.99 -17.29 -3.21
CA SER A 17 -11.35 -16.00 -3.00
C SER A 17 -10.01 -16.22 -2.31
N TYR A 18 -8.98 -16.52 -3.11
CA TYR A 18 -7.61 -16.60 -2.62
C TYR A 18 -7.22 -15.26 -1.99
N LYS A 19 -6.76 -15.30 -0.73
CA LYS A 19 -6.26 -14.11 -0.03
C LYS A 19 -4.92 -13.64 -0.60
N TYR A 20 -4.13 -14.57 -1.11
CA TYR A 20 -2.93 -14.32 -1.89
C TYR A 20 -2.65 -15.51 -2.81
N TRP A 21 -1.86 -15.28 -3.86
CA TRP A 21 -1.26 -16.32 -4.70
C TRP A 21 0.09 -15.85 -5.23
N ASN A 22 1.01 -16.79 -5.42
CA ASN A 22 2.37 -16.52 -5.87
C ASN A 22 2.64 -17.23 -7.20
N ARG A 23 3.42 -16.60 -8.09
CA ARG A 23 3.80 -17.17 -9.39
C ARG A 23 5.30 -17.04 -9.60
N ALA A 24 5.96 -18.18 -9.87
CA ALA A 24 7.34 -18.24 -10.36
C ALA A 24 7.33 -18.37 -11.89
N THR A 25 7.96 -17.41 -12.58
CA THR A 25 8.10 -17.41 -14.03
C THR A 25 9.59 -17.41 -14.37
N PHE A 26 10.08 -18.54 -14.87
CA PHE A 26 11.46 -18.67 -15.34
C PHE A 26 11.59 -18.01 -16.71
N ILE A 27 12.66 -17.25 -16.89
CA ILE A 27 13.05 -16.61 -18.14
C ILE A 27 14.49 -16.99 -18.45
N GLU A 28 14.95 -16.72 -19.66
CA GLU A 28 16.37 -16.89 -19.98
C GLU A 28 17.22 -16.03 -19.04
N GLY A 29 18.17 -16.67 -18.36
CA GLY A 29 19.06 -16.01 -17.40
C GLY A 29 18.43 -15.56 -16.09
N GLY A 30 17.17 -15.90 -15.77
CA GLY A 30 16.57 -15.40 -14.54
C GLY A 30 15.22 -15.98 -14.10
N LEU A 31 14.70 -15.40 -13.02
CA LEU A 31 13.42 -15.74 -12.40
C LEU A 31 12.67 -14.46 -12.05
N ILE A 32 11.43 -14.37 -12.50
CA ILE A 32 10.45 -13.38 -12.02
C ILE A 32 9.55 -14.07 -11.00
N PHE A 33 9.58 -13.61 -9.75
CA PHE A 33 8.71 -14.11 -8.70
C PHE A 33 7.68 -13.06 -8.31
N THR A 34 6.41 -13.34 -8.61
CA THR A 34 5.30 -12.40 -8.42
C THR A 34 4.46 -12.80 -7.22
N PHE A 35 4.25 -11.86 -6.32
CA PHE A 35 3.30 -11.96 -5.21
C PHE A 35 2.04 -11.16 -5.54
N VAL A 36 0.88 -11.81 -5.47
CA VAL A 36 -0.41 -11.14 -5.62
C VAL A 36 -1.21 -11.35 -4.35
N ALA A 37 -1.59 -10.25 -3.69
CA ALA A 37 -2.33 -10.29 -2.45
C ALA A 37 -3.62 -9.46 -2.55
N GLN A 38 -4.68 -9.94 -1.90
CA GLN A 38 -5.95 -9.23 -1.84
C GLN A 38 -5.81 -8.06 -0.86
N HIS A 39 -6.05 -6.83 -1.34
CA HIS A 39 -5.73 -5.62 -0.57
C HIS A 39 -6.57 -5.47 0.72
N ALA A 40 -7.77 -6.07 0.81
CA ALA A 40 -8.52 -6.08 2.07
C ALA A 40 -7.90 -7.02 3.12
N THR A 41 -7.02 -7.94 2.71
CA THR A 41 -6.31 -8.84 3.63
C THR A 41 -5.04 -8.18 4.17
N MET A 42 -4.30 -7.47 3.34
CA MET A 42 -3.03 -6.86 3.70
C MET A 42 -2.79 -5.57 2.92
N ASP A 43 -2.20 -4.58 3.58
CA ASP A 43 -1.60 -3.43 2.90
C ASP A 43 -0.18 -3.77 2.43
N PHE A 44 0.53 -2.82 1.82
CA PHE A 44 1.86 -3.08 1.29
C PHE A 44 2.92 -3.29 2.38
N ILE A 45 2.74 -2.72 3.58
CA ILE A 45 3.63 -2.97 4.72
C ILE A 45 3.44 -4.42 5.21
N GLY A 46 2.19 -4.85 5.37
CA GLY A 46 1.82 -6.23 5.69
C GLY A 46 2.28 -7.23 4.63
N GLN A 47 2.10 -6.92 3.34
CA GLN A 47 2.59 -7.75 2.24
C GLN A 47 4.12 -7.83 2.22
N GLY A 48 4.82 -6.71 2.46
CA GLY A 48 6.27 -6.69 2.58
C GLY A 48 6.78 -7.58 3.72
N HIS A 49 6.09 -7.58 4.87
CA HIS A 49 6.40 -8.48 5.97
C HIS A 49 6.12 -9.95 5.61
N PHE A 50 4.99 -10.24 4.96
CA PHE A 50 4.66 -11.57 4.45
C PHE A 50 5.75 -12.12 3.51
N ILE A 51 6.27 -11.30 2.58
CA ILE A 51 7.36 -11.70 1.68
C ILE A 51 8.63 -12.04 2.46
N ARG A 52 8.95 -11.28 3.52
CA ARG A 52 10.11 -11.57 4.40
C ARG A 52 9.94 -12.90 5.14
N LEU A 53 8.75 -13.18 5.68
CA LEU A 53 8.45 -14.46 6.32
C LEU A 53 8.49 -15.61 5.31
N PHE A 54 8.05 -15.38 4.07
CA PHE A 54 8.14 -16.36 3.00
C PHE A 54 9.60 -16.75 2.71
N ASP A 55 10.52 -15.79 2.58
CA ASP A 55 11.96 -16.09 2.43
C ASP A 55 12.52 -16.80 3.67
N LYS A 56 12.12 -16.37 4.86
CA LYS A 56 12.57 -16.97 6.12
C LYS A 56 12.14 -18.43 6.24
N ALA A 57 10.91 -18.76 5.85
CA ALA A 57 10.37 -20.11 5.92
C ALA A 57 11.20 -21.14 5.14
N ALA A 58 11.89 -20.71 4.08
CA ALA A 58 12.78 -21.57 3.30
C ALA A 58 14.10 -21.93 4.03
N LYS A 59 14.48 -21.15 5.07
CA LYS A 59 15.82 -21.21 5.67
C LYS A 59 15.82 -21.40 7.19
N LYS A 60 14.77 -20.96 7.89
CA LYS A 60 14.73 -20.81 9.36
C LYS A 60 13.31 -21.02 9.91
N LYS A 61 13.21 -21.28 11.22
CA LYS A 61 11.94 -21.26 11.96
C LYS A 61 11.51 -19.82 12.29
N PHE A 62 10.20 -19.63 12.44
CA PHE A 62 9.64 -18.37 12.92
C PHE A 62 9.90 -18.17 14.41
N THR A 63 10.06 -16.91 14.84
CA THR A 63 10.14 -16.58 16.27
C THR A 63 8.74 -16.51 16.88
N VAL A 64 8.66 -16.48 18.21
CA VAL A 64 7.39 -16.32 18.92
C VAL A 64 6.75 -14.97 18.56
N GLU A 65 7.54 -13.91 18.48
CA GLU A 65 7.08 -12.56 18.15
C GLU A 65 6.50 -12.50 16.74
N GLU A 66 7.12 -13.16 15.76
CA GLU A 66 6.61 -13.25 14.38
C GLU A 66 5.29 -14.03 14.31
N LEU A 67 5.18 -15.11 15.08
CA LEU A 67 3.94 -15.89 15.17
C LEU A 67 2.84 -15.08 15.83
N THR A 68 3.14 -14.37 16.93
CA THR A 68 2.18 -13.51 17.62
C THR A 68 1.72 -12.38 16.71
N ALA A 69 2.64 -11.64 16.10
CA ALA A 69 2.33 -10.56 15.16
C ALA A 69 1.53 -11.04 13.94
N GLY A 70 1.85 -12.23 13.43
CA GLY A 70 1.15 -12.86 12.31
C GLY A 70 -0.31 -13.23 12.59
N ASN A 71 -0.67 -13.40 13.86
CA ASN A 71 -1.97 -13.94 14.30
C ASN A 71 -2.77 -12.96 15.19
N VAL A 72 -2.42 -11.67 15.22
CA VAL A 72 -3.16 -10.64 15.97
C VAL A 72 -4.63 -10.59 15.52
N ALA A 73 -5.54 -10.50 16.50
CA ALA A 73 -6.97 -10.33 16.29
C ALA A 73 -7.27 -9.02 15.56
N ARG A 74 -7.61 -9.11 14.27
CA ARG A 74 -7.75 -7.93 13.40
C ARG A 74 -8.86 -6.95 13.79
N HIS A 75 -9.89 -7.45 14.46
CA HIS A 75 -11.06 -6.67 14.88
C HIS A 75 -10.78 -5.82 16.13
N GLU A 76 -9.65 -6.04 16.80
CA GLU A 76 -9.24 -5.34 18.03
C GLU A 76 -8.06 -4.39 17.79
N ILE A 77 -7.54 -4.33 16.55
CA ILE A 77 -6.35 -3.53 16.21
C ILE A 77 -6.62 -2.02 16.27
N ALA A 78 -7.81 -1.59 15.84
CA ALA A 78 -8.21 -0.20 15.89
C ALA A 78 -9.31 -0.07 16.95
N PRO A 79 -9.05 0.65 18.07
CA PRO A 79 -10.06 0.85 19.09
C PRO A 79 -11.25 1.62 18.49
N LEU A 80 -12.46 1.17 18.82
CA LEU A 80 -13.67 1.90 18.47
C LEU A 80 -13.81 3.13 19.37
N LEU A 81 -14.53 4.14 18.90
CA LEU A 81 -14.84 5.33 19.69
C LEU A 81 -15.90 4.97 20.74
N ASP A 82 -15.71 5.43 21.98
CA ASP A 82 -16.60 5.12 23.12
C ASP A 82 -17.93 5.90 23.08
N ASP A 83 -17.90 7.10 22.49
CA ASP A 83 -19.07 7.97 22.33
C ASP A 83 -19.81 7.70 21.01
N PRO A 84 -21.12 7.97 20.91
CA PRO A 84 -21.86 7.91 19.65
C PRO A 84 -21.24 8.90 18.64
N TYR A 85 -20.41 8.38 17.75
CA TYR A 85 -19.79 9.13 16.67
C TYR A 85 -20.66 9.03 15.43
N GLU A 86 -21.19 10.19 15.01
CA GLU A 86 -21.82 10.36 13.70
C GLU A 86 -20.76 10.83 12.71
N PRO A 87 -20.42 10.03 11.68
CA PRO A 87 -19.38 10.41 10.75
C PRO A 87 -19.75 11.68 9.98
N GLY A 88 -18.87 12.69 10.01
CA GLY A 88 -19.10 13.96 9.34
C GLY A 88 -18.65 13.99 7.87
N ALA A 89 -18.58 15.19 7.30
CA ALA A 89 -18.18 15.41 5.92
C ALA A 89 -16.73 14.96 5.61
N GLU A 90 -15.91 14.77 6.64
CA GLU A 90 -14.53 14.28 6.56
C GLU A 90 -14.44 12.86 6.01
N VAL A 91 -15.36 11.95 6.39
CA VAL A 91 -15.35 10.56 5.91
C VAL A 91 -16.09 10.39 4.57
N ALA A 92 -16.92 11.36 4.18
CA ALA A 92 -17.70 11.28 2.94
C ALA A 92 -16.80 11.08 1.70
N ARG A 93 -15.56 11.59 1.76
CA ARG A 93 -14.55 11.43 0.70
C ARG A 93 -13.89 10.05 0.69
N GLN A 94 -13.99 9.27 1.76
CA GLN A 94 -13.47 7.90 1.84
C GLN A 94 -14.47 6.89 1.24
N ILE A 95 -15.76 7.25 1.18
CA ILE A 95 -16.84 6.45 0.59
C ILE A 95 -16.98 6.81 -0.89
N ILE A 96 -16.05 6.32 -1.71
CA ILE A 96 -16.04 6.59 -3.16
C ILE A 96 -16.72 5.43 -3.90
N ALA A 97 -17.80 5.73 -4.62
CA ALA A 97 -18.39 4.80 -5.58
C ALA A 97 -17.37 4.43 -6.68
N ALA A 98 -17.37 3.17 -7.12
CA ALA A 98 -16.44 2.70 -8.14
C ALA A 98 -16.45 3.63 -9.36
N ARG A 99 -15.29 4.23 -9.67
CA ARG A 99 -15.14 5.03 -10.89
C ARG A 99 -14.94 4.11 -12.10
N PRO A 100 -15.43 4.52 -13.28
CA PRO A 100 -15.11 3.81 -14.51
C PRO A 100 -13.59 3.76 -14.69
N THR A 101 -13.09 2.59 -15.07
CA THR A 101 -11.67 2.38 -15.32
C THR A 101 -11.28 3.19 -16.56
N PRO A 102 -10.19 3.96 -16.55
CA PRO A 102 -9.75 4.68 -17.75
C PRO A 102 -9.42 3.71 -18.88
N ASP A 103 -9.82 4.03 -20.11
CA ASP A 103 -9.61 3.18 -21.29
C ASP A 103 -8.12 2.97 -21.63
N THR A 104 -7.25 3.92 -21.23
CA THR A 104 -5.81 3.80 -21.41
C THR A 104 -5.06 4.58 -20.33
N ALA A 105 -4.10 3.92 -19.68
CA ALA A 105 -3.20 4.54 -18.73
C ALA A 105 -1.77 4.05 -18.97
N SER A 106 -0.79 4.91 -18.71
CA SER A 106 0.63 4.58 -18.84
C SER A 106 1.32 4.78 -17.50
N THR A 107 2.26 3.89 -17.17
CA THR A 107 3.06 3.95 -15.96
C THR A 107 4.34 4.74 -16.21
N ILE A 108 4.63 5.72 -15.37
CA ILE A 108 5.90 6.45 -15.39
C ILE A 108 6.77 5.90 -14.26
N ILE A 109 7.98 5.45 -14.60
CA ILE A 109 8.99 5.03 -13.61
C ILE A 109 9.93 6.21 -13.38
N LEU A 110 9.93 6.73 -12.16
CA LEU A 110 10.98 7.62 -11.70
C LEU A 110 12.13 6.76 -11.20
N GLY A 111 13.23 6.69 -11.94
CA GLY A 111 14.43 5.95 -11.57
C GLY A 111 15.13 6.55 -10.35
N SER A 112 16.43 6.27 -10.17
CA SER A 112 17.27 6.94 -9.16
C SER A 112 17.45 8.42 -9.50
N LEU A 113 16.37 9.18 -9.39
CA LEU A 113 16.39 10.62 -9.44
C LEU A 113 17.14 11.00 -8.17
N ARG A 114 18.39 11.44 -8.31
CA ARG A 114 18.99 12.32 -7.32
C ARG A 114 18.10 13.54 -7.31
N VAL A 115 17.06 13.54 -6.47
CA VAL A 115 16.18 14.67 -6.32
C VAL A 115 17.01 15.73 -5.60
N ARG A 116 17.85 16.45 -6.35
CA ARG A 116 18.39 17.74 -5.93
C ARG A 116 17.21 18.68 -6.04
N ILE A 117 16.33 18.62 -5.05
CA ILE A 117 15.23 19.55 -4.92
C ILE A 117 15.89 20.91 -4.82
N HIS A 118 15.88 21.62 -5.95
CA HIS A 118 16.21 23.02 -5.96
C HIS A 118 15.13 23.64 -5.10
N ARG A 119 15.51 24.01 -3.87
CA ARG A 119 14.72 24.88 -3.02
C ARG A 119 14.25 26.00 -3.93
N ALA A 120 12.96 26.02 -4.27
CA ALA A 120 12.44 27.02 -5.19
C ALA A 120 12.80 28.37 -4.59
N ARG A 121 13.72 29.10 -5.25
CA ARG A 121 14.00 30.49 -4.93
C ARG A 121 12.68 31.22 -5.17
N GLY A 122 11.99 31.63 -4.12
CA GLY A 122 10.83 32.51 -4.23
C GLY A 122 9.57 32.15 -3.44
N SER A 123 9.53 31.06 -2.68
CA SER A 123 8.41 30.83 -1.76
C SER A 123 8.95 30.60 -0.36
N GLN A 124 8.60 31.51 0.55
CA GLN A 124 8.77 31.34 1.98
C GLN A 124 8.03 30.06 2.40
N ILE A 125 8.72 28.91 2.37
CA ILE A 125 8.22 27.71 3.06
C ILE A 125 8.26 28.11 4.54
N PRO A 126 7.13 28.09 5.28
CA PRO A 126 7.16 28.29 6.72
C PRO A 126 8.23 27.36 7.28
N ARG A 127 9.15 27.89 8.11
CA ARG A 127 10.13 27.04 8.80
C ARG A 127 9.34 25.99 9.57
N HIS A 128 9.26 24.78 9.05
CA HIS A 128 8.81 23.64 9.81
C HIS A 128 9.93 23.32 10.80
N GLU A 129 9.57 23.08 12.05
CA GLU A 129 10.52 22.73 13.12
C GLU A 129 11.20 21.38 12.86
N SER A 130 10.63 20.54 11.98
CA SER A 130 11.13 19.22 11.62
C SER A 130 11.81 19.16 10.23
N PRO A 131 12.85 18.32 10.06
CA PRO A 131 13.46 18.07 8.75
C PRO A 131 12.45 17.42 7.78
N GLN A 132 12.42 17.91 6.53
CA GLN A 132 11.61 17.31 5.47
C GLN A 132 12.19 15.96 5.03
N THR A 133 11.36 14.92 4.91
CA THR A 133 11.80 13.63 4.36
C THR A 133 11.89 13.67 2.83
N THR A 134 12.62 12.72 2.23
CA THR A 134 12.63 12.56 0.76
C THR A 134 11.21 12.35 0.20
N ASN A 135 10.35 11.65 0.94
CA ASN A 135 8.96 11.43 0.54
C ASN A 135 8.15 12.73 0.55
N ASP A 136 8.32 13.57 1.58
CA ASP A 136 7.64 14.87 1.71
C ASP A 136 8.05 15.88 0.63
N ALA A 137 9.20 15.63 0.02
CA ALA A 137 9.78 16.53 -0.95
C ALA A 137 9.53 16.04 -2.40
N LEU A 138 9.50 14.72 -2.63
CA LEU A 138 9.12 14.11 -3.92
C LEU A 138 7.61 14.16 -4.18
N THR A 139 6.80 13.94 -3.14
CA THR A 139 5.33 13.92 -3.25
C THR A 139 4.75 15.21 -3.87
N PRO A 140 5.03 16.42 -3.33
CA PRO A 140 4.50 17.66 -3.91
C PRO A 140 5.08 17.95 -5.30
N PHE A 141 6.31 17.51 -5.59
CA PHE A 141 6.89 17.61 -6.93
C PHE A 141 6.09 16.80 -7.95
N VAL A 142 5.81 15.52 -7.67
CA VAL A 142 5.00 14.66 -8.56
C VAL A 142 3.58 15.19 -8.68
N TRP A 143 2.99 15.66 -7.57
CA TRP A 143 1.67 16.27 -7.55
C TRP A 143 1.61 17.50 -8.48
N ARG A 144 2.56 18.42 -8.32
CA ARG A 144 2.65 19.63 -9.15
C ARG A 144 2.86 19.28 -10.62
N SER A 145 3.80 18.39 -10.94
CA SER A 145 4.05 17.97 -12.32
C SER A 145 2.79 17.35 -12.96
N SER A 146 2.06 16.54 -12.20
CA SER A 146 0.80 15.95 -12.65
C SER A 146 -0.29 17.00 -12.87
N ALA A 147 -0.38 18.01 -12.01
CA ALA A 147 -1.31 19.13 -12.16
C ALA A 147 -0.97 19.99 -13.39
N LEU A 148 0.31 20.31 -13.59
CA LEU A 148 0.78 21.07 -14.75
C LEU A 148 0.49 20.33 -16.07
N ALA A 149 0.77 19.03 -16.14
CA ALA A 149 0.47 18.22 -17.31
C ALA A 149 -1.03 18.18 -17.65
N ARG A 150 -1.91 18.41 -16.65
CA ARG A 150 -3.36 18.45 -16.84
C ARG A 150 -3.89 19.80 -17.32
N LEU A 151 -3.11 20.89 -17.25
CA LEU A 151 -3.53 22.22 -17.73
C LEU A 151 -3.86 22.23 -19.23
N LEU A 152 -3.31 21.31 -20.00
CA LEU A 152 -3.63 21.15 -21.42
C LEU A 152 -5.08 20.69 -21.67
N ARG A 153 -5.77 20.17 -20.64
CA ARG A 153 -7.10 19.56 -20.78
C ARG A 153 -8.08 19.89 -19.65
N LEU A 154 -7.66 20.65 -18.63
CA LEU A 154 -8.49 21.07 -17.50
C LEU A 154 -8.31 22.57 -17.27
N SER A 155 -9.35 23.23 -16.74
CA SER A 155 -9.27 24.63 -16.35
C SER A 155 -8.22 24.83 -15.24
N PRO A 156 -7.47 25.94 -15.23
CA PRO A 156 -6.61 26.32 -14.11
C PRO A 156 -7.36 26.44 -12.76
N THR A 157 -8.68 26.68 -12.80
CA THR A 157 -9.54 26.79 -11.62
C THR A 157 -10.10 25.44 -11.16
N THR A 158 -9.79 24.34 -11.86
CA THR A 158 -10.28 23.00 -11.49
C THR A 158 -9.66 22.57 -10.15
N THR A 159 -10.52 22.28 -9.17
CA THR A 159 -10.11 21.74 -7.88
C THR A 159 -9.47 20.36 -8.06
N LEU A 160 -8.28 20.19 -7.50
CA LEU A 160 -7.55 18.92 -7.50
C LEU A 160 -7.37 18.42 -6.06
N THR A 161 -7.65 17.15 -5.82
CA THR A 161 -7.48 16.50 -4.51
C THR A 161 -6.27 15.57 -4.53
N PHE A 162 -5.40 15.71 -3.54
CA PHE A 162 -4.26 14.82 -3.34
C PHE A 162 -4.56 13.81 -2.21
N GLY A 163 -4.38 12.52 -2.49
CA GLY A 163 -4.51 11.44 -1.51
C GLY A 163 -3.15 10.83 -1.19
N ARG A 164 -2.84 10.70 0.11
CA ARG A 164 -1.60 10.09 0.60
C ARG A 164 -1.95 8.92 1.50
N ALA A 165 -1.52 7.72 1.13
CA ALA A 165 -1.58 6.58 2.04
C ALA A 165 -0.53 6.77 3.15
N ILE A 166 -0.95 6.59 4.39
CA ILE A 166 -0.12 6.67 5.59
C ILE A 166 -0.19 5.32 6.29
N ASP A 167 0.92 4.87 6.87
CA ASP A 167 0.93 3.69 7.74
C ASP A 167 0.48 4.12 9.15
N PRO A 168 -0.71 3.72 9.63
CA PRO A 168 -1.20 4.16 10.91
C PRO A 168 -0.62 3.35 12.09
N ARG A 169 0.16 2.29 11.84
CA ARG A 169 0.63 1.35 12.88
C ARG A 169 1.34 2.05 14.05
N SER A 170 2.13 3.09 13.77
CA SER A 170 2.82 3.88 14.79
C SER A 170 1.90 4.75 15.65
N TYR A 171 0.68 5.02 15.20
CA TYR A 171 -0.34 5.78 15.93
C TYR A 171 -1.31 4.87 16.67
N LEU A 172 -1.26 3.57 16.41
CA LEU A 172 -2.08 2.53 17.04
C LEU A 172 -1.27 1.70 18.04
N ASP A 173 -0.06 2.14 18.41
CA ASP A 173 0.85 1.46 19.33
C ASP A 173 1.08 -0.03 18.98
N LEU A 174 1.04 -0.38 17.69
CA LEU A 174 1.21 -1.75 17.26
C LEU A 174 2.69 -2.14 17.32
N PRO A 175 3.04 -3.23 18.04
CA PRO A 175 4.44 -3.61 18.21
C PRO A 175 5.04 -4.12 16.90
N PRO A 176 6.37 -3.94 16.70
CA PRO A 176 7.09 -4.62 15.64
C PRO A 176 7.26 -6.12 15.99
N PRO A 177 7.26 -7.04 15.00
CA PRO A 177 7.09 -6.80 13.57
C PRO A 177 5.62 -6.52 13.18
N PRO A 178 5.37 -5.80 12.07
CA PRO A 178 4.02 -5.36 11.72
C PRO A 178 3.12 -6.56 11.43
N ALA A 179 1.90 -6.53 11.97
CA ALA A 179 0.88 -7.51 11.62
C ALA A 179 0.64 -7.51 10.09
N PRO A 180 0.49 -8.67 9.44
CA PRO A 180 0.28 -8.80 7.99
C PRO A 180 -1.13 -8.36 7.55
N ALA A 181 -1.81 -7.54 8.35
CA ALA A 181 -3.13 -7.03 8.08
C ALA A 181 -3.06 -5.72 7.26
N SER A 182 -4.19 -5.35 6.66
CA SER A 182 -4.37 -4.00 6.12
C SER A 182 -4.71 -3.09 7.29
N CYS A 183 -3.85 -2.12 7.59
CA CYS A 183 -4.16 -1.04 8.50
C CYS A 183 -4.60 0.17 7.65
N ARG A 184 -5.88 0.18 7.28
CA ARG A 184 -6.53 1.34 6.64
C ARG A 184 -7.46 1.97 7.67
N ILE A 185 -7.30 3.27 7.87
CA ILE A 185 -8.22 4.15 8.60
C ILE A 185 -8.71 5.20 7.61
#